data_AF-A0A925LIT3-F1
#
_entry.id   AF-A0A925LIT3-F1
#
_cell.length_a   1.000
_cell.length_b   1.000
_cell.length_c   1.000
_cell.angle_alpha   90.00
_cell.angle_beta   90.00
_cell.angle_gamma   90.00
#
_symmetry.space_group_name_H-M   'P 1'
#
loop_
_entity.id
_entity.type
_entity.pdbx_description
1 polymer ?
#
loop_
_entity_poly.entity_id
_entity_poly.type
_entity_poly.pdbx_seq_one_letter_code
_entity_poly.pdbx_strand_id
1 'polypeptide(L)'
;MDHFAEFAEITQKYHLKLIVGLVTGWMSGRLFVPNALKGKNIITDKTAIMWQVRFVKYFVKTFKDKEIIVSWDLGNECNCMAEVTSRDEAWVWTAALSDAIKSADPSRPIVSGMHSLTPTGNWRMQDQGELTDILTTHPYPFLDTLHGL
;
A
#
# COMPACT_ATOMS: atom_id res chain seq x y z
N MET A 1 16.81 5.88 6.32
CA MET A 1 15.55 6.57 5.96
C MET A 1 15.82 7.95 5.35
N ASP A 2 17.09 8.31 5.23
CA ASP A 2 17.60 9.65 4.97
C ASP A 2 17.17 10.19 3.62
N HIS A 3 17.15 9.35 2.58
CA HIS A 3 16.65 9.75 1.26
C HIS A 3 15.18 10.21 1.28
N PHE A 4 14.31 9.55 2.05
CA PHE A 4 12.92 10.00 2.16
C PHE A 4 12.82 11.28 3.01
N ALA A 5 13.64 11.40 4.06
CA ALA A 5 13.70 12.62 4.84
C ALA A 5 14.13 13.83 3.98
N GLU A 6 15.18 13.68 3.18
CA GLU A 6 15.61 14.69 2.22
C GLU A 6 14.52 15.02 1.20
N PHE A 7 13.86 14.01 0.64
CA PHE A 7 12.74 14.21 -0.28
C PHE A 7 11.57 14.98 0.37
N ALA A 8 11.26 14.70 1.64
CA ALA A 8 10.26 15.43 2.40
C ALA A 8 10.66 16.89 2.62
N GLU A 9 11.92 17.18 2.96
CA GLU A 9 12.42 18.57 3.09
C GLU A 9 12.32 19.34 1.77
N ILE A 10 12.69 18.70 0.65
CA ILE A 10 12.57 19.30 -0.68
C ILE A 10 11.10 19.61 -1.00
N THR A 11 10.21 18.65 -0.74
CA THR A 11 8.77 18.82 -0.97
C THR A 11 8.22 19.98 -0.14
N GLN A 12 8.61 20.08 1.13
CA GLN A 12 8.22 21.17 2.01
C GLN A 12 8.71 22.53 1.52
N LYS A 13 9.96 22.61 1.07
CA LYS A 13 10.55 23.82 0.48
C LYS A 13 9.75 24.33 -0.72
N TYR A 14 9.16 23.43 -1.51
CA TYR A 14 8.35 23.77 -2.69
C TYR A 14 6.84 23.75 -2.44
N HIS A 15 6.40 23.70 -1.18
CA HIS A 15 4.99 23.73 -0.78
C HIS A 15 4.12 22.63 -1.41
N LEU A 16 4.72 21.48 -1.74
CA LEU A 16 4.01 20.32 -2.22
C LEU A 16 3.48 19.48 -1.06
N LYS A 17 2.45 18.68 -1.32
CA LYS A 17 1.86 17.73 -0.36
C LYS A 17 2.11 16.30 -0.83
N LEU A 18 2.23 15.38 0.13
CA LEU A 18 2.55 13.97 -0.13
C LEU A 18 1.42 13.04 0.28
N ILE A 19 1.11 12.12 -0.63
CA ILE A 19 0.50 10.82 -0.33
C ILE A 19 1.64 9.80 -0.44
N VAL A 20 1.85 9.01 0.60
CA VAL A 20 3.05 8.15 0.69
C VAL A 20 2.65 6.68 0.62
N GLY A 21 2.99 6.02 -0.49
CA GLY A 21 2.82 4.57 -0.69
C GLY A 21 3.87 3.77 0.08
N LEU A 22 3.43 3.08 1.13
CA LEU A 22 4.33 2.48 2.12
C LEU A 22 4.95 1.16 1.64
N VAL A 23 4.14 0.24 1.12
CA VAL A 23 4.57 -1.09 0.64
C VAL A 23 4.52 -1.13 -0.88
N THR A 24 5.47 -0.46 -1.51
CA THR A 24 5.56 -0.41 -2.97
C THR A 24 6.39 -1.58 -3.51
N GLY A 25 5.75 -2.75 -3.63
CA GLY A 25 6.36 -3.95 -4.19
C GLY A 25 6.10 -4.14 -5.69
N TRP A 26 5.05 -3.54 -6.25
CA TRP A 26 4.77 -3.58 -7.68
C TRP A 26 4.90 -2.19 -8.29
N MET A 27 5.64 -2.06 -9.39
CA MET A 27 5.73 -0.80 -10.12
C MET A 27 6.15 -1.06 -11.56
N SER A 28 5.35 -0.55 -12.52
CA SER A 28 5.67 -0.59 -13.95
C SER A 28 6.01 -1.99 -14.47
N GLY A 29 5.22 -3.00 -14.09
CA GLY A 29 5.41 -4.39 -14.52
C GLY A 29 6.54 -5.14 -13.82
N ARG A 30 7.12 -4.57 -12.76
CA ARG A 30 8.22 -5.18 -12.02
C ARG A 30 7.87 -5.37 -10.54
N LEU A 31 8.19 -6.56 -10.05
CA LEU A 31 8.14 -6.91 -8.64
C LEU A 31 9.46 -6.57 -7.94
N PHE A 32 9.38 -5.80 -6.86
CA PHE A 32 10.47 -5.39 -5.98
C PHE A 32 10.30 -6.06 -4.63
N VAL A 33 11.08 -7.13 -4.40
CA VAL A 33 11.07 -7.86 -3.12
C VAL A 33 12.45 -7.81 -2.49
N PRO A 34 12.56 -7.45 -1.19
CA PRO A 34 13.81 -7.57 -0.47
C PRO A 34 14.37 -8.99 -0.56
N ASN A 35 15.69 -9.14 -0.69
CA ASN A 35 16.33 -10.45 -0.86
C ASN A 35 15.92 -11.48 0.22
N ALA A 36 15.70 -11.03 1.45
CA ALA A 36 15.27 -11.86 2.58
C ALA A 36 13.86 -12.44 2.45
N LEU A 37 13.03 -11.91 1.55
CA LEU A 37 11.65 -12.35 1.31
C LEU A 37 11.48 -13.02 -0.06
N LYS A 38 12.55 -13.21 -0.83
CA LYS A 38 12.48 -13.89 -2.13
C LYS A 38 11.91 -15.31 -1.99
N GLY A 39 11.01 -15.66 -2.91
CA GLY A 39 10.33 -16.97 -2.92
C GLY A 39 9.15 -17.09 -1.95
N LYS A 40 8.91 -16.08 -1.11
CA LYS A 40 7.70 -16.01 -0.26
C LYS A 40 6.59 -15.29 -1.00
N ASN A 41 5.35 -15.69 -0.75
CA ASN A 41 4.20 -14.88 -1.11
C ASN A 41 4.16 -13.66 -0.18
N ILE A 42 4.43 -12.48 -0.71
CA ILE A 42 4.55 -11.26 0.11
C ILE A 42 3.21 -10.72 0.63
N ILE A 43 2.08 -11.27 0.19
CA ILE A 43 0.77 -10.94 0.72
C ILE A 43 0.35 -11.91 1.85
N THR A 44 0.64 -13.21 1.71
CA THR A 44 0.08 -14.24 2.61
C THR A 44 1.09 -14.86 3.58
N ASP A 45 2.39 -14.79 3.29
CA ASP A 45 3.42 -15.33 4.19
C ASP A 45 3.48 -14.53 5.49
N LYS A 46 3.26 -15.22 6.62
CA LYS A 46 3.21 -14.61 7.96
C LYS A 46 4.49 -13.82 8.30
N THR A 47 5.65 -14.30 7.86
CA THR A 47 6.93 -13.61 8.09
C THR A 47 7.01 -12.34 7.24
N ALA A 48 6.56 -12.38 5.99
CA ALA A 48 6.48 -11.19 5.14
C ALA A 48 5.53 -10.13 5.74
N ILE A 49 4.33 -10.53 6.17
CA ILE A 49 3.35 -9.61 6.80
C ILE A 49 3.93 -9.00 8.09
N MET A 50 4.53 -9.83 8.95
CA MET A 50 5.17 -9.35 10.19
C MET A 50 6.20 -8.25 9.90
N TRP A 51 7.05 -8.43 8.89
CA TRP A 51 8.06 -7.43 8.55
C TRP A 51 7.47 -6.18 7.89
N GLN A 52 6.44 -6.31 7.06
CA GLN A 52 5.70 -5.16 6.52
C GLN A 52 5.06 -4.34 7.64
N VAL A 53 4.37 -4.98 8.59
CA VAL A 53 3.78 -4.31 9.75
C VAL A 53 4.84 -3.56 10.57
N ARG A 54 6.00 -4.18 10.81
CA ARG A 54 7.12 -3.53 11.52
C ARG A 54 7.65 -2.33 10.75
N PHE A 55 7.86 -2.49 9.45
CA PHE A 55 8.34 -1.43 8.58
C PHE A 55 7.36 -0.25 8.53
N VAL A 56 6.07 -0.53 8.29
CA VAL A 56 5.00 0.48 8.25
C VAL A 56 4.94 1.25 9.56
N LYS A 57 4.89 0.57 10.71
CA LYS A 57 4.87 1.24 12.01
C LYS A 57 6.10 2.11 12.23
N TYR A 58 7.28 1.62 11.86
CA TYR A 58 8.52 2.38 11.99
C TYR A 58 8.51 3.62 11.09
N PHE A 59 8.16 3.46 9.81
CA PHE A 59 8.13 4.54 8.83
C PHE A 59 7.13 5.63 9.22
N VAL A 60 5.89 5.24 9.52
CA VAL A 60 4.82 6.19 9.90
C VAL A 60 5.21 6.92 11.19
N LYS A 61 5.69 6.22 12.23
CA LYS A 61 6.14 6.90 13.47
C LYS A 61 7.28 7.88 13.22
N THR A 62 8.16 7.58 12.28
CA THR A 62 9.32 8.44 11.96
C THR A 62 8.90 9.71 11.24
N PHE A 63 7.86 9.67 10.41
CA PHE A 63 7.51 10.76 9.50
C PHE A 63 6.14 11.42 9.75
N LYS A 64 5.32 10.91 10.67
CA LYS A 64 3.99 11.47 10.95
C LYS A 64 3.98 12.94 11.39
N ASP A 65 5.08 13.46 11.92
CA ASP A 65 5.16 14.86 12.33
C ASP A 65 5.43 15.81 11.14
N LYS A 66 5.62 15.27 9.92
CA LYS A 66 5.73 16.06 8.69
C LYS A 66 4.34 16.47 8.19
N GLU A 67 3.98 17.74 8.38
CA GLU A 67 2.69 18.32 7.94
C GLU A 67 2.45 18.32 6.42
N ILE A 68 3.51 18.09 5.63
CA ILE A 68 3.38 17.93 4.18
C ILE A 68 2.77 16.58 3.79
N ILE A 69 2.85 15.57 4.66
CA ILE A 69 2.19 14.28 4.44
C ILE A 69 0.73 14.47 4.78
N VAL A 70 -0.14 14.28 3.80
CA VAL A 70 -1.59 14.47 3.94
C VAL A 70 -2.35 13.14 4.01
N SER A 71 -1.73 12.05 3.57
CA SER A 71 -2.31 10.71 3.62
C SER A 71 -1.24 9.64 3.58
N TRP A 72 -1.55 8.48 4.15
CA TRP A 72 -0.81 7.24 3.94
C TRP A 72 -1.50 6.43 2.85
N ASP A 73 -0.72 5.71 2.05
CA ASP A 73 -1.21 4.78 1.04
C ASP A 73 -0.58 3.41 1.34
N LEU A 74 -1.35 2.33 1.21
CA LEU A 74 -0.84 0.97 1.43
C LEU A 74 0.38 0.70 0.54
N GLY A 75 0.37 1.19 -0.70
CA GLY A 75 1.42 1.04 -1.69
C GLY A 75 0.85 0.99 -3.12
N ASN A 76 1.71 1.10 -4.11
CA ASN A 76 1.28 1.02 -5.51
C ASN A 76 0.85 -0.40 -5.89
N GLU A 77 -0.40 -0.55 -6.32
CA GLU A 77 -0.98 -1.76 -6.94
C GLU A 77 -0.69 -3.02 -6.12
N CYS A 78 -0.94 -2.95 -4.82
CA CYS A 78 -0.55 -4.02 -3.91
C CYS A 78 -1.20 -5.37 -4.26
N ASN A 79 -2.38 -5.36 -4.88
CA ASN A 79 -3.05 -6.56 -5.38
C ASN A 79 -2.35 -7.23 -6.57
N CYS A 80 -1.37 -6.57 -7.20
CA CYS A 80 -0.52 -7.15 -8.26
C CYS A 80 0.79 -7.75 -7.71
N MET A 81 1.08 -7.60 -6.41
CA MET A 81 2.35 -8.03 -5.81
C MET A 81 2.48 -9.55 -5.68
N ALA A 82 1.37 -10.23 -5.42
CA ALA A 82 1.30 -11.69 -5.35
C ALA A 82 -0.16 -12.16 -5.44
N GLU A 83 -0.34 -13.40 -5.88
CA GLU A 83 -1.65 -14.05 -5.89
C GLU A 83 -2.17 -14.31 -4.47
N VAL A 84 -3.49 -14.24 -4.31
CA VAL A 84 -4.21 -14.68 -3.12
C VAL A 84 -5.22 -15.74 -3.52
N THR A 85 -5.40 -16.74 -2.69
CA THR A 85 -6.30 -17.88 -2.95
C THR A 85 -7.72 -17.63 -2.44
N SER A 86 -7.91 -16.64 -1.56
CA SER A 86 -9.22 -16.28 -1.01
C SER A 86 -9.34 -14.77 -0.75
N ARG A 87 -10.59 -14.30 -0.65
CA ARG A 87 -10.92 -12.96 -0.15
C ARG A 87 -10.35 -12.71 1.24
N ASP A 88 -10.39 -13.72 2.11
CA ASP A 88 -9.96 -13.60 3.50
C ASP A 88 -8.44 -13.32 3.61
N GLU A 89 -7.63 -13.89 2.71
CA GLU A 89 -6.20 -13.58 2.62
C GLU A 89 -5.94 -12.12 2.25
N ALA A 90 -6.66 -11.59 1.26
CA ALA A 90 -6.58 -10.19 0.87
C ALA A 90 -7.03 -9.26 2.01
N TRP A 91 -8.17 -9.58 2.64
CA TRP A 91 -8.71 -8.83 3.77
C TRP A 91 -7.73 -8.79 4.93
N VAL A 92 -7.14 -9.93 5.31
CA VAL A 92 -6.19 -10.02 6.43
C VAL A 92 -4.95 -9.18 6.17
N TRP A 93 -4.42 -9.19 4.94
CA TRP A 93 -3.28 -8.35 4.58
C TRP A 93 -3.62 -6.86 4.68
N THR A 94 -4.75 -6.43 4.09
CA THR A 94 -5.20 -5.04 4.13
C THR A 94 -5.45 -4.58 5.57
N ALA A 95 -6.13 -5.39 6.38
CA ALA A 95 -6.41 -5.06 7.77
C ALA A 95 -5.12 -4.92 8.58
N ALA A 96 -4.18 -5.87 8.42
CA ALA A 96 -2.92 -5.85 9.14
C ALA A 96 -2.10 -4.57 8.86
N LEU A 97 -2.06 -4.09 7.61
CA LEU A 97 -1.35 -2.86 7.27
C LEU A 97 -2.13 -1.60 7.66
N SER A 98 -3.44 -1.57 7.44
CA SER A 98 -4.27 -0.40 7.77
C SER A 98 -4.27 -0.15 9.29
N ASP A 99 -4.42 -1.20 10.09
CA ASP A 99 -4.32 -1.11 11.56
C ASP A 99 -2.90 -0.72 12.01
N ALA A 100 -1.87 -1.21 11.30
CA ALA A 100 -0.50 -0.80 11.59
C ALA A 100 -0.29 0.70 11.36
N ILE A 101 -0.86 1.26 10.29
CA ILE A 101 -0.84 2.70 10.00
C ILE A 101 -1.63 3.45 11.08
N LYS A 102 -2.92 3.13 11.30
CA LYS A 102 -3.77 3.84 12.29
C LYS A 102 -3.20 3.79 13.70
N SER A 103 -2.59 2.67 14.10
CA SER A 103 -1.96 2.55 15.42
C SER A 103 -0.70 3.43 15.59
N ALA A 104 -0.05 3.81 14.49
CA ALA A 104 1.12 4.68 14.48
C ALA A 104 0.74 6.16 14.29
N ASP A 105 -0.26 6.42 13.44
CA ASP A 105 -0.83 7.73 13.13
C ASP A 105 -2.35 7.60 12.89
N PRO A 106 -3.18 7.89 13.90
CA PRO A 106 -4.64 7.82 13.76
C PRO A 106 -5.24 9.04 13.05
N SER A 107 -4.46 10.10 12.80
CA SER A 107 -4.98 11.40 12.35
C SER A 107 -5.16 11.51 10.84
N ARG A 108 -4.40 10.74 10.05
CA ARG A 108 -4.39 10.83 8.59
C ARG A 108 -5.25 9.75 7.94
N PRO A 109 -5.86 10.05 6.78
CA PRO A 109 -6.56 9.06 5.99
C PRO A 109 -5.58 8.01 5.41
N ILE A 110 -6.13 6.85 5.09
CA ILE A 110 -5.48 5.72 4.42
C ILE A 110 -6.09 5.56 3.04
N VAL A 111 -5.23 5.51 2.04
CA VAL A 111 -5.55 5.32 0.62
C VAL A 111 -5.29 3.86 0.26
N SER A 112 -6.20 3.24 -0.51
CA SER A 112 -6.12 1.82 -0.85
C SER A 112 -4.96 1.44 -1.77
N GLY A 113 -4.62 2.28 -2.77
CA GLY A 113 -3.52 2.02 -3.69
C GLY A 113 -3.69 0.78 -4.60
N MET A 114 -4.93 0.35 -4.90
CA MET A 114 -5.20 -0.90 -5.64
C MET A 114 -5.37 -0.69 -7.15
N HIS A 115 -4.98 -1.71 -7.93
CA HIS A 115 -5.26 -1.82 -9.35
C HIS A 115 -6.68 -2.36 -9.59
N SER A 116 -7.51 -1.66 -10.37
CA SER A 116 -8.80 -2.11 -10.93
C SER A 116 -9.65 -3.05 -10.05
N LEU A 117 -10.07 -2.58 -8.86
CA LEU A 117 -10.93 -3.37 -7.97
C LEU A 117 -12.31 -3.63 -8.58
N THR A 118 -12.84 -4.82 -8.34
CA THR A 118 -14.20 -5.23 -8.75
C THR A 118 -15.06 -5.54 -7.51
N PRO A 119 -16.40 -5.67 -7.64
CA PRO A 119 -17.25 -6.07 -6.51
C PRO A 119 -17.17 -7.57 -6.22
N THR A 120 -16.41 -8.33 -7.03
CA THR A 120 -16.28 -9.79 -6.98
C THR A 120 -14.81 -10.21 -6.89
N GLY A 121 -14.53 -11.51 -6.80
CA GLY A 121 -13.17 -12.03 -6.67
C GLY A 121 -12.60 -11.90 -5.26
N ASN A 122 -11.26 -11.95 -5.15
CA ASN A 122 -10.55 -11.95 -3.88
C ASN A 122 -10.23 -10.53 -3.37
N TRP A 123 -9.80 -9.63 -4.26
CA TRP A 123 -9.59 -8.21 -3.95
C TRP A 123 -10.84 -7.40 -4.27
N ARG A 124 -11.66 -7.11 -3.25
CA ARG A 124 -12.95 -6.43 -3.43
C ARG A 124 -12.93 -4.97 -3.00
N MET A 125 -13.65 -4.13 -3.74
CA MET A 125 -13.81 -2.71 -3.38
C MET A 125 -14.51 -2.51 -2.03
N GLN A 126 -15.40 -3.42 -1.64
CA GLN A 126 -16.12 -3.36 -0.37
C GLN A 126 -15.18 -3.54 0.82
N ASP A 127 -14.24 -4.48 0.72
CA ASP A 127 -13.27 -4.76 1.78
C ASP A 127 -12.26 -3.62 1.91
N GLN A 128 -11.82 -3.07 0.78
CA GLN A 128 -10.98 -1.87 0.80
C GLN A 128 -11.74 -0.66 1.38
N GLY A 129 -13.04 -0.53 1.08
CA GLY A 129 -13.87 0.55 1.63
C GLY A 129 -14.20 0.37 3.11
N GLU A 130 -14.16 -0.86 3.62
CA GLU A 130 -14.23 -1.15 5.05
C GLU A 130 -12.94 -0.76 5.78
N LEU A 131 -11.78 -1.07 5.18
CA LEU A 131 -10.48 -1.03 5.86
C LEU A 131 -9.67 0.25 5.60
N THR A 132 -10.06 1.07 4.62
CA THR A 132 -9.36 2.31 4.24
C THR A 132 -10.33 3.48 4.13
N ASP A 133 -9.80 4.71 4.16
CA ASP A 133 -10.62 5.92 4.15
C ASP A 133 -10.92 6.41 2.72
N ILE A 134 -10.05 6.08 1.75
CA ILE A 134 -10.12 6.55 0.37
C ILE A 134 -9.88 5.38 -0.59
N LEU A 135 -10.93 5.04 -1.35
CA LEU A 135 -10.82 4.12 -2.47
C LEU A 135 -10.17 4.80 -3.69
N THR A 136 -9.29 4.07 -4.35
CA THR A 136 -8.61 4.53 -5.57
C THR A 136 -8.98 3.67 -6.78
N THR A 137 -8.84 4.29 -7.95
CA THR A 137 -8.91 3.60 -9.23
C THR A 137 -7.67 3.93 -10.04
N HIS A 138 -7.11 2.92 -10.71
CA HIS A 138 -6.00 3.06 -11.64
C HIS A 138 -6.52 2.74 -13.05
N PRO A 139 -7.15 3.71 -13.75
CA PRO A 139 -7.76 3.43 -15.04
C PRO A 139 -6.69 3.27 -16.13
N TYR A 140 -6.50 2.04 -16.61
CA TYR A 140 -5.65 1.74 -17.76
C TYR A 140 -6.47 1.18 -18.93
N PRO A 141 -7.19 2.03 -19.68
CA PRO A 141 -8.12 1.59 -20.72
C PRO A 141 -7.49 0.72 -21.82
N PHE A 142 -6.17 0.79 -22.01
CA PHE A 142 -5.45 -0.03 -22.99
C PHE A 142 -5.10 -1.44 -22.48
N LEU A 143 -4.84 -1.59 -21.18
CA LEU A 143 -4.46 -2.89 -20.59
C LEU A 143 -5.68 -3.79 -20.38
N ASP A 144 -6.85 -3.20 -20.11
CA ASP A 144 -8.11 -3.92 -19.97
C ASP A 144 -8.49 -4.67 -21.26
N THR A 145 -8.16 -4.12 -22.44
CA THR A 145 -8.49 -4.73 -23.73
C THR A 145 -7.57 -5.87 -24.18
N LEU A 146 -6.37 -6.01 -23.62
CA LEU A 146 -5.39 -7.03 -24.03
C LEU A 146 -5.35 -8.25 -23.10
N HIS A 147 -5.82 -8.10 -21.85
CA HIS A 147 -5.78 -9.17 -20.85
C HIS A 147 -7.12 -9.84 -20.56
N GLY A 148 -8.21 -9.39 -21.18
CA GLY A 148 -9.49 -10.11 -21.13
C GLY A 148 -9.91 -10.48 -19.71
N LEU A 149 -10.06 -9.47 -18.86
CA LEU A 149 -10.90 -9.56 -17.67
C LEU A 149 -12.35 -9.24 -18.05
#